data_AF-A0A0L0JZJ6-F1
#
_entry.id   AF-A0A0L0JZJ6-F1
#
_cell.length_a   1.000
_cell.length_b   1.000
_cell.length_c   1.000
_cell.angle_alpha   90.00
_cell.angle_beta   90.00
_cell.angle_gamma   90.00
#
_symmetry.space_group_name_H-M   'P 1'
#
loop_
_entity.id
_entity.type
_entity.pdbx_description
1 polymer ?
#
loop_
_entity_poly.entity_id
_entity_poly.type
_entity_poly.pdbx_seq_one_letter_code
_entity_poly.pdbx_strand_id
1 'polypeptide(L)'
;MGRLRDKFTGTIRPAEGSTPVPLPDLRAALRALDVPFTVRAPRLDEKADLVAEWSAPHRVRLRIRMRFVAGRGEVRVLEERWESSGVLGNRRYGRGPGRVVVWSAGERFDSGEMRGALAGVVVGAGWVWRGVLVGW
;
A
#
# COMPACT_ATOMS: atom_id res chain seq x y z
N MET A 1 5.54 -13.54 -20.66
CA MET A 1 6.11 -12.17 -20.44
C MET A 1 5.56 -11.48 -19.15
N GLY A 2 5.52 -12.15 -17.99
CA GLY A 2 4.86 -11.60 -16.77
C GLY A 2 5.78 -11.28 -15.58
N ARG A 3 6.78 -12.12 -15.30
CA ARG A 3 7.56 -12.08 -14.05
C ARG A 3 8.50 -10.86 -13.89
N LEU A 4 8.98 -10.29 -14.99
CA LEU A 4 9.89 -9.14 -14.94
C LEU A 4 9.15 -7.86 -14.53
N ARG A 5 7.97 -7.58 -15.11
CA ARG A 5 7.15 -6.41 -14.75
C ARG A 5 6.65 -6.49 -13.31
N ASP A 6 6.33 -7.70 -12.84
CA ASP A 6 5.92 -7.95 -11.45
C ASP A 6 6.98 -7.56 -10.43
N LYS A 7 8.28 -7.76 -10.73
CA LYS A 7 9.37 -7.29 -9.86
C LYS A 7 9.43 -5.76 -9.79
N PHE A 8 9.22 -5.07 -10.90
CA PHE A 8 9.26 -3.60 -10.95
C PHE A 8 8.05 -2.93 -10.31
N THR A 9 6.88 -3.56 -10.35
CA THR A 9 5.65 -3.03 -9.72
C THR A 9 5.46 -3.51 -8.29
N GLY A 10 6.25 -4.48 -7.83
CA GLY A 10 6.14 -5.00 -6.47
C GLY A 10 4.97 -5.97 -6.28
N THR A 11 4.58 -6.70 -7.32
CA THR A 11 3.55 -7.74 -7.25
C THR A 11 4.02 -8.92 -6.39
N ILE A 12 3.19 -9.38 -5.46
CA ILE A 12 3.44 -10.54 -4.59
C ILE A 12 2.25 -11.49 -4.72
N ARG A 13 2.52 -12.79 -4.84
CA ARG A 13 1.48 -13.83 -5.00
C ARG A 13 1.40 -14.69 -3.73
N PRO A 14 0.20 -15.17 -3.38
CA PRO A 14 0.01 -16.14 -2.30
C PRO A 14 0.68 -17.47 -2.64
N ALA A 15 0.79 -18.34 -1.64
CA ALA A 15 1.27 -19.70 -1.84
C ALA A 15 0.42 -20.41 -2.90
N GLU A 16 1.05 -21.26 -3.70
CA GLU A 16 0.36 -22.01 -4.75
C GLU A 16 -0.75 -22.88 -4.15
N GLY A 17 -1.94 -22.86 -4.78
CA GLY A 17 -3.13 -23.57 -4.26
C GLY A 17 -3.90 -22.85 -3.15
N SER A 18 -3.48 -21.65 -2.72
CA SER A 18 -4.25 -20.86 -1.76
C SER A 18 -5.61 -20.44 -2.33
N THR A 19 -6.69 -20.68 -1.59
CA THR A 19 -8.01 -20.13 -1.91
C THR A 19 -8.17 -18.76 -1.27
N PRO A 20 -8.49 -17.69 -2.02
CA PRO A 20 -8.74 -16.38 -1.45
C PRO A 20 -9.88 -16.43 -0.43
N VAL A 21 -9.66 -15.91 0.78
CA VAL A 21 -10.73 -15.74 1.78
C VAL A 21 -11.81 -14.78 1.27
N PRO A 22 -13.03 -14.82 1.82
CA PRO A 22 -14.07 -13.84 1.50
C PRO A 22 -13.60 -12.39 1.68
N LEU A 23 -14.03 -11.51 0.76
CA LEU A 23 -13.65 -10.10 0.78
C LEU A 23 -13.95 -9.37 2.11
N PRO A 24 -15.10 -9.60 2.79
CA PRO A 24 -15.38 -8.98 4.08
C PRO A 24 -14.32 -9.30 5.14
N ASP A 25 -13.84 -10.55 5.16
CA ASP A 25 -12.85 -11.02 6.13
C ASP A 25 -11.48 -10.39 5.86
N LEU A 26 -11.06 -10.33 4.59
CA LEU A 26 -9.84 -9.61 4.20
C LEU A 26 -9.91 -8.14 4.59
N ARG A 27 -11.05 -7.47 4.35
CA ARG A 27 -11.24 -6.06 4.69
C ARG A 27 -11.21 -5.82 6.19
N ALA A 28 -11.78 -6.74 6.98
CA ALA A 28 -11.74 -6.68 8.44
C ALA A 28 -10.31 -6.86 8.96
N ALA A 29 -9.58 -7.86 8.46
CA ALA A 29 -8.20 -8.13 8.83
C ALA A 29 -7.28 -6.92 8.55
N LEU A 30 -7.42 -6.28 7.38
CA LEU A 30 -6.64 -5.09 7.04
C LEU A 30 -6.94 -3.89 7.97
N ARG A 31 -8.19 -3.76 8.44
CA ARG A 31 -8.58 -2.67 9.37
C ARG A 31 -8.18 -2.94 10.81
N ALA A 32 -8.03 -4.20 11.19
CA ALA A 32 -7.64 -4.63 12.52
C ALA A 32 -6.12 -4.63 12.76
N LEU A 33 -5.33 -4.23 11.76
CA LEU A 33 -3.89 -4.11 11.88
C LEU A 33 -3.50 -3.13 13.00
N ASP A 34 -2.73 -3.62 13.96
CA ASP A 34 -2.07 -2.80 14.97
C ASP A 34 -0.73 -2.29 14.43
N VAL A 35 -0.76 -1.12 13.81
CA VAL A 35 0.35 -0.57 13.01
C VAL A 35 0.44 0.95 13.20
N PRO A 36 1.62 1.57 13.00
CA PRO A 36 1.82 3.00 13.21
C PRO A 36 1.21 3.88 12.11
N PHE A 37 0.31 3.36 11.28
CA PHE A 37 -0.35 4.06 10.19
C PHE A 37 -1.85 3.78 10.17
N THR A 38 -2.62 4.68 9.55
CA THR A 38 -4.08 4.58 9.56
C THR A 38 -4.57 3.78 8.37
N VAL A 39 -5.40 2.76 8.60
CA VAL A 39 -6.16 2.06 7.56
C VAL A 39 -7.62 2.50 7.62
N ARG A 40 -8.09 3.19 6.58
CA ARG A 40 -9.40 3.84 6.55
C ARG A 40 -10.19 3.58 5.28
N ALA A 41 -11.48 3.91 5.35
CA ALA A 41 -12.32 4.00 4.16
C ALA A 41 -11.76 5.06 3.17
N PRO A 42 -11.97 4.85 1.86
CA PRO A 42 -11.59 5.80 0.82
C PRO A 42 -12.41 7.08 0.94
N ARG A 43 -11.80 8.21 0.55
CA ARG A 43 -12.53 9.44 0.23
C ARG A 43 -13.07 9.36 -1.20
N LEU A 44 -14.08 10.18 -1.50
CA LEU A 44 -14.82 10.15 -2.77
C LEU A 44 -13.90 10.25 -4.02
N ASP A 45 -12.79 10.96 -3.92
CA ASP A 45 -11.83 11.21 -5.00
C ASP A 45 -10.73 10.14 -5.14
N GLU A 46 -10.57 9.26 -4.15
CA GLU A 46 -9.41 8.36 -4.07
C GLU A 46 -9.52 7.14 -4.99
N LYS A 47 -10.72 6.83 -5.50
CA LYS A 47 -11.01 5.68 -6.39
C LYS A 47 -10.44 4.37 -5.84
N ALA A 48 -10.63 4.11 -4.55
CA ALA A 48 -10.12 2.92 -3.86
C ALA A 48 -11.24 2.29 -3.03
N ASP A 49 -11.06 1.08 -2.55
CA ASP A 49 -11.97 0.42 -1.59
C ASP A 49 -11.47 0.54 -0.15
N LEU A 50 -10.15 0.70 0.01
CA LEU A 50 -9.46 0.92 1.26
C LEU A 50 -8.21 1.78 1.02
N VAL A 51 -7.85 2.60 2.00
CA VAL A 51 -6.67 3.46 1.92
C VAL A 51 -5.89 3.31 3.21
N ALA A 52 -4.60 3.00 3.08
CA ALA A 52 -3.65 3.12 4.17
C ALA A 52 -2.85 4.41 3.99
N GLU A 53 -2.70 5.18 5.05
CA GLU A 53 -1.97 6.45 5.00
C GLU A 53 -1.11 6.68 6.24
N TRP A 54 0.00 7.36 6.01
CA TRP A 54 0.91 7.82 7.04
C TRP A 54 1.51 9.17 6.67
N SER A 55 1.78 10.03 7.64
CA SER A 55 2.49 11.28 7.39
C SER A 55 3.35 11.73 8.55
N ALA A 56 4.58 12.13 8.23
CA ALA A 56 5.41 12.95 9.10
C ALA A 56 5.19 14.44 8.76
N PRO A 57 4.87 15.29 9.76
CA PRO A 57 4.67 16.72 9.55
C PRO A 57 5.82 17.36 8.76
N HIS A 58 5.47 18.15 7.76
CA HIS A 58 6.40 18.94 6.92
C HIS A 58 7.50 18.14 6.19
N ARG A 59 7.48 16.80 6.21
CA ARG A 59 8.52 15.96 5.59
C ARG A 59 7.94 15.05 4.52
N VAL A 60 7.08 14.11 4.89
CA VAL A 60 6.64 13.04 3.99
C VAL A 60 5.18 12.68 4.26
N ARG A 61 4.40 12.49 3.20
CA ARG A 61 3.11 11.81 3.21
C ARG A 61 3.18 10.59 2.32
N LEU A 62 2.68 9.46 2.82
CA LEU A 62 2.55 8.21 2.10
C LEU A 62 1.09 7.79 2.07
N ARG A 63 0.66 7.30 0.91
CA ARG A 63 -0.67 6.75 0.72
C ARG A 63 -0.58 5.49 -0.13
N ILE A 64 -1.18 4.42 0.37
CA ILE A 64 -1.37 3.17 -0.36
C ILE A 64 -2.86 3.01 -0.60
N ARG A 65 -3.26 3.18 -1.85
CA ARG A 65 -4.64 2.94 -2.27
C ARG A 65 -4.79 1.47 -2.64
N MET A 66 -5.87 0.84 -2.17
CA MET A 66 -6.16 -0.57 -2.41
C MET A 66 -7.53 -0.70 -3.06
N ARG A 67 -7.59 -1.43 -4.18
CA ARG A 67 -8.82 -1.81 -4.87
C ARG A 67 -8.93 -3.33 -4.94
N PHE A 68 -10.04 -3.88 -4.46
CA PHE A 68 -10.29 -5.31 -4.46
C PHE A 68 -10.93 -5.75 -5.79
N VAL A 69 -10.40 -6.82 -6.38
CA VAL A 69 -10.92 -7.42 -7.60
C VAL A 69 -11.31 -8.85 -7.29
N ALA A 70 -12.50 -9.03 -6.72
CA ALA A 70 -12.98 -10.31 -6.20
C ALA A 70 -12.98 -11.43 -7.26
N GLY A 71 -13.42 -11.14 -8.48
CA GLY A 71 -13.42 -12.13 -9.58
C GLY A 71 -12.02 -12.61 -10.02
N ARG A 72 -10.94 -12.01 -9.49
CA ARG A 72 -9.56 -12.42 -9.76
C ARG A 72 -8.78 -12.78 -8.49
N GLY A 73 -9.37 -12.64 -7.31
CA GLY A 73 -8.65 -12.78 -6.03
C GLY A 73 -7.42 -11.87 -5.94
N GLU A 74 -7.46 -10.66 -6.54
CA GLU A 74 -6.34 -9.71 -6.52
C GLU A 74 -6.71 -8.39 -5.85
N VAL A 75 -5.76 -7.80 -5.15
CA VAL A 75 -5.80 -6.43 -4.62
C VAL A 75 -4.86 -5.59 -5.46
N ARG A 76 -5.41 -4.61 -6.18
CA ARG A 76 -4.61 -3.64 -6.94
C ARG A 76 -4.18 -2.51 -6.03
N VAL A 77 -2.88 -2.21 -6.07
CA VAL A 77 -2.24 -1.32 -5.12
C VAL A 77 -1.46 -0.22 -5.83
N LEU A 78 -1.69 1.02 -5.42
CA LEU A 78 -1.01 2.21 -5.93
C LEU A 78 -0.43 2.92 -4.73
N GLU A 79 0.88 2.88 -4.69
CA GLU A 79 1.68 3.55 -3.69
C GLU A 79 1.98 4.96 -4.20
N GLU A 80 1.66 5.95 -3.38
CA GLU A 80 1.85 7.36 -3.66
C GLU A 80 2.61 8.01 -2.52
N ARG A 81 3.52 8.90 -2.89
CA ARG A 81 4.43 9.56 -1.97
C ARG A 81 4.54 11.03 -2.32
N TRP A 82 4.46 11.87 -1.30
CA TRP A 82 4.75 13.30 -1.37
C TRP A 82 5.84 13.61 -0.36
N GLU A 83 7.01 14.04 -0.84
CA GLU A 83 8.12 14.48 -0.01
C GLU A 83 8.26 16.00 -0.13
N SER A 84 8.47 16.67 0.98
CA SER A 84 8.82 18.09 1.04
C SER A 84 10.30 18.18 1.38
N SER A 85 11.07 18.89 0.56
CA SER A 85 12.49 19.13 0.84
C SER A 85 12.77 20.64 0.98
N GLY A 86 13.64 20.97 1.94
CA GLY A 86 14.17 22.32 2.16
C GLY A 86 13.20 23.38 2.68
N VAL A 87 13.76 24.51 3.13
CA VAL A 87 13.05 25.69 3.65
C VAL A 87 12.21 26.40 2.55
N LEU A 88 12.57 26.19 1.28
CA LEU A 88 11.91 26.81 0.11
C LEU A 88 10.81 25.93 -0.53
N GLY A 89 10.50 24.75 0.04
CA GLY A 89 9.25 24.04 -0.26
C GLY A 89 9.18 23.29 -1.59
N ASN A 90 10.26 22.63 -2.05
CA ASN A 90 10.13 21.76 -3.22
C ASN A 90 9.37 20.46 -2.86
N ARG A 91 8.15 20.32 -3.38
CA ARG A 91 7.33 19.10 -3.23
C ARG A 91 7.67 18.11 -4.33
N ARG A 92 8.25 16.97 -3.97
CA ARG A 92 8.46 15.83 -4.87
C ARG A 92 7.30 14.85 -4.75
N TYR A 93 6.71 14.52 -5.89
CA TYR A 93 5.70 13.47 -6.00
C TYR A 93 6.33 12.21 -6.59
N GLY A 94 5.98 11.05 -6.02
CA GLY A 94 6.41 9.74 -6.52
C GLY A 94 5.28 8.71 -6.48
N ARG A 95 5.38 7.73 -7.39
CA ARG A 95 4.50 6.56 -7.44
C ARG A 95 5.29 5.26 -7.51
N GLY A 96 4.69 4.19 -6.99
CA GLY A 96 5.23 2.84 -7.06
C GLY A 96 6.10 2.46 -5.84
N PRO A 97 6.72 1.27 -5.88
CA PRO A 97 7.30 0.57 -4.72
C PRO A 97 8.61 1.16 -4.16
N GLY A 98 8.75 2.48 -4.15
CA GLY A 98 9.92 3.17 -3.59
C GLY A 98 9.99 3.04 -2.07
N ARG A 99 11.20 2.84 -1.54
CA ARG A 99 11.44 2.81 -0.09
C ARG A 99 11.80 4.20 0.43
N VAL A 100 11.14 4.60 1.50
CA VAL A 100 11.45 5.80 2.28
C VAL A 100 11.56 5.43 3.73
N VAL A 101 12.66 5.86 4.35
CA VAL A 101 12.87 5.76 5.78
C VAL A 101 12.89 7.17 6.35
N VAL A 102 11.99 7.46 7.28
CA VAL A 102 11.86 8.76 7.93
C VAL A 102 11.95 8.59 9.42
N TRP A 103 12.69 9.49 10.06
CA TRP A 103 12.68 9.64 11.52
C TRP A 103 11.79 10.84 11.87
N SER A 104 10.80 10.63 12.75
CA SER A 104 9.86 11.66 13.19
C SER A 104 9.51 11.44 14.66
N ALA A 105 9.64 12.47 15.49
CA ALA A 105 9.31 12.44 16.92
C ALA A 105 9.95 11.26 17.71
N GLY A 106 11.17 10.84 17.33
CA GLY A 106 11.86 9.71 17.95
C GLY A 106 11.51 8.34 17.37
N GLU A 107 10.50 8.25 16.51
CA GLU A 107 10.09 7.01 15.87
C GLU A 107 10.66 6.91 14.45
N ARG A 108 11.07 5.70 14.08
CA ARG A 108 11.46 5.35 12.71
C ARG A 108 10.24 4.82 11.98
N PHE A 109 9.96 5.40 10.83
CA PHE A 109 8.97 4.89 9.89
C PHE A 109 9.66 4.42 8.61
N ASP A 110 9.33 3.21 8.16
CA ASP A 110 9.80 2.63 6.91
C ASP A 110 8.60 2.32 5.99
N SER A 111 8.54 2.95 4.81
CA SER A 111 7.48 2.67 3.84
C SER A 111 7.46 1.22 3.37
N GLY A 112 8.61 0.53 3.43
CA GLY A 112 8.71 -0.89 3.17
C GLY A 112 7.99 -1.74 4.21
N GLU A 113 7.99 -1.33 5.48
CA GLU A 113 7.25 -2.01 6.56
C GLU A 113 5.74 -1.80 6.41
N MET A 114 5.30 -0.59 6.04
CA MET A 114 3.90 -0.32 5.73
C MET A 114 3.37 -1.19 4.60
N ARG A 115 4.13 -1.26 3.49
CA ARG A 115 3.80 -2.16 2.38
C ARG A 115 3.84 -3.62 2.82
N GLY A 116 4.86 -4.02 3.57
CA GLY A 116 5.07 -5.38 4.04
C GLY A 116 3.91 -5.87 4.91
N ALA A 117 3.45 -5.06 5.86
CA ALA A 117 2.33 -5.38 6.72
C ALA A 117 1.03 -5.61 5.92
N LEU A 118 0.71 -4.69 5.00
CA LEU A 118 -0.49 -4.81 4.16
C LEU A 118 -0.40 -5.99 3.18
N ALA A 119 0.75 -6.15 2.51
CA ALA A 119 0.97 -7.24 1.59
C ALA A 119 0.96 -8.60 2.29
N GLY A 120 1.51 -8.68 3.50
CA GLY A 120 1.48 -9.89 4.33
C GLY A 120 0.06 -10.35 4.63
N VAL A 121 -0.83 -9.43 5.02
CA VAL A 121 -2.26 -9.75 5.23
C VAL A 121 -2.92 -10.21 3.93
N VAL A 122 -2.75 -9.48 2.83
CA VAL A 122 -3.36 -9.81 1.53
C VAL A 122 -2.92 -11.19 1.05
N VAL A 123 -1.62 -11.45 1.07
CA VAL A 123 -1.00 -12.69 0.56
C VAL A 123 -1.30 -13.86 1.49
N GLY A 124 -1.25 -13.65 2.81
CA GLY A 124 -1.63 -14.67 3.80
C GLY A 124 -3.12 -15.05 3.73
N ALA A 125 -3.96 -14.13 3.28
CA ALA A 125 -5.38 -14.36 3.02
C ALA A 125 -5.66 -15.05 1.66
N GLY A 126 -4.62 -15.45 0.92
CA GLY A 126 -4.77 -16.11 -0.38
C GLY A 126 -5.03 -15.15 -1.55
N TRP A 127 -4.91 -13.83 -1.35
CA TRP A 127 -5.11 -12.83 -2.41
C TRP A 127 -3.77 -12.39 -3.02
N VAL A 128 -3.79 -12.03 -4.31
CA VAL A 128 -2.63 -11.47 -5.00
C VAL A 128 -2.48 -10.00 -4.64
N TRP A 129 -1.31 -9.61 -4.14
CA TRP A 129 -0.92 -8.20 -4.04
C TRP A 129 -0.37 -7.72 -5.38
N ARG A 130 -1.06 -6.79 -6.03
CA ARG A 130 -0.70 -6.33 -7.38
C ARG A 130 -0.41 -4.83 -7.41
N GLY A 131 0.86 -4.47 -7.38
CA GLY A 131 1.25 -3.08 -7.56
C GLY A 131 0.98 -2.57 -8.99
N VAL A 132 0.58 -1.31 -9.10
CA VAL A 132 0.43 -0.58 -10.36
C VAL A 132 1.05 0.82 -10.24
N LEU A 133 1.38 1.43 -11.38
CA LEU A 133 2.02 2.75 -11.45
C LEU A 133 1.09 3.86 -11.95
N VAL A 134 -0.03 3.48 -12.56
CA VAL A 134 -1.03 4.37 -13.14
C VAL A 134 -2.41 3.83 -12.82
N GLY A 135 -3.39 4.72 -12.77
CA GLY A 135 -4.75 4.47 -12.28
C GLY A 135 -5.40 3.18 -12.81
N TRP A 136 -6.45 2.78 -12.08
CA TRP A 136 -7.29 1.61 -12.32
C TRP A 136 -8.75 2.01 -12.48
#